data_AF-A0AAE4DBN6-F1
#
_entry.id   AF-A0AAE4DBN6-F1
#
_cell.length_a   1.000
_cell.length_b   1.000
_cell.length_c   1.000
_cell.angle_alpha   90.00
_cell.angle_beta   90.00
_cell.angle_gamma   90.00
#
_symmetry.space_group_name_H-M   'P 1'
#
loop_
_entity.id
_entity.type
_entity.pdbx_description
1 polymer ?
#
loop_
_entity_poly.entity_id
_entity_poly.type
_entity_poly.pdbx_seq_one_letter_code
_entity_poly.pdbx_strand_id
1 'polypeptide(L)' 'MAATMRQNCRVEYHGKAIVINGPLREAQAEAQRIIQQFAGSAVPYRLASAQTDQVILKPV' A
#
# COMPACT_ATOMS: atom_id res chain seq x y z
N MET A 1 9.28 16.00 1.25
CA MET A 1 9.43 14.54 1.50
C MET A 1 8.52 13.80 0.54
N ALA A 2 9.05 12.77 -0.11
CA ALA A 2 8.70 12.34 -1.46
C ALA A 2 7.31 11.68 -1.59
N ALA A 3 6.40 12.38 -2.27
CA ALA A 3 5.31 11.74 -2.98
C ALA A 3 5.90 11.13 -4.26
N THR A 4 6.39 9.89 -4.19
CA THR A 4 6.65 9.11 -5.40
C THR A 4 5.31 8.80 -6.05
N MET A 5 4.85 9.72 -6.89
CA MET A 5 3.83 9.46 -7.90
C MET A 5 4.40 8.46 -8.90
N ARG A 6 4.36 7.17 -8.57
CA ARG A 6 4.56 6.12 -9.56
C ARG A 6 3.29 6.08 -10.40
N GLN A 7 3.39 6.59 -11.63
CA GLN A 7 2.29 6.80 -12.57
C GLN A 7 1.51 5.52 -12.92
N ASN A 8 1.97 4.35 -12.47
CA ASN A 8 1.37 3.04 -12.71
C ASN A 8 0.56 2.48 -11.53
N CYS A 9 0.61 3.10 -10.35
CA CYS A 9 -0.10 2.62 -9.16
C CYS A 9 -0.93 3.74 -8.54
N ARG A 10 -2.23 3.48 -8.37
CA ARG A 10 -3.19 4.38 -7.76
C ARG A 10 -3.44 3.94 -6.32
N VAL A 11 -2.98 4.75 -5.37
CA VAL A 11 -3.19 4.53 -3.93
C VAL A 11 -4.47 5.24 -3.48
N GLU A 12 -5.41 4.49 -2.93
CA GLU A 12 -6.70 4.95 -2.43
C GLU A 12 -6.84 4.61 -0.95
N TYR A 13 -7.08 5.63 -0.12
CA TYR A 13 -7.23 5.47 1.31
C TYR A 13 -8.71 5.24 1.65
N HIS A 14 -9.07 4.00 1.98
CA HIS A 14 -10.42 3.60 2.37
C HIS A 14 -10.53 3.56 3.90
N GLY A 15 -10.64 4.74 4.51
CA GLY A 15 -10.75 4.90 5.97
C GLY A 15 -9.52 4.38 6.69
N LYS A 16 -9.60 3.15 7.22
CA LYS A 16 -8.46 2.46 7.84
C LYS A 16 -7.70 1.56 6.87
N ALA A 17 -8.25 1.21 5.71
CA ALA A 17 -7.57 0.37 4.73
C ALA A 17 -6.87 1.23 3.67
N ILE A 18 -5.79 0.72 3.09
CA ILE A 18 -5.11 1.35 1.94
C ILE A 18 -5.22 0.39 0.78
N VAL A 19 -5.85 0.83 -0.30
CA VAL A 19 -5.99 0.07 -1.54
C VAL A 19 -4.99 0.64 -2.54
N ILE A 20 -4.26 -0.21 -3.23
CA ILE A 20 -3.24 0.18 -4.21
C ILE A 20 -3.59 -0.57 -5.49
N ASN A 21 -4.17 0.13 -6.45
CA ASN A 21 -4.56 -0.42 -7.74
C ASN A 21 -3.42 -0.22 -8.74
N GLY A 22 -3.11 -1.23 -9.55
CA GLY A 22 -2.03 -1.24 -10.51
C GLY A 22 -1.34 -2.60 -10.57
N PRO A 23 -0.31 -2.75 -11.43
CA PRO A 23 0.36 -4.03 -11.65
C PRO A 23 0.86 -4.63 -10.34
N LEU A 24 0.50 -5.89 -10.04
CA LEU A 24 0.79 -6.57 -8.77
C LEU A 24 2.21 -6.34 -8.26
N ARG A 25 3.21 -6.36 -9.15
CA ARG A 25 4.62 -6.16 -8.79
C ARG A 25 4.90 -4.75 -8.26
N GLU A 26 4.34 -3.73 -8.90
CA GLU A 26 4.49 -2.35 -8.48
C GLU A 26 3.63 -2.04 -7.25
N ALA A 27 2.39 -2.55 -7.24
CA ALA A 27 1.47 -2.40 -6.12
C ALA A 27 2.03 -3.05 -4.85
N GLN A 28 2.66 -4.24 -4.94
CA GLN A 28 3.33 -4.87 -3.80
C GLN A 28 4.56 -4.10 -3.34
N ALA A 29 5.37 -3.58 -4.27
CA ALA A 29 6.55 -2.80 -3.91
C ALA A 29 6.15 -1.52 -3.14
N GLU A 30 5.09 -0.84 -3.59
CA GLU A 30 4.55 0.33 -2.89
C GLU A 30 3.91 -0.07 -1.55
N ALA A 31 3.17 -1.18 -1.52
CA ALA A 31 2.59 -1.72 -0.30
C ALA A 31 3.67 -1.99 0.77
N GLN A 32 4.78 -2.64 0.39
CA GLN A 32 5.90 -2.89 1.29
C GLN A 32 6.57 -1.61 1.78
N ARG A 33 6.72 -0.59 0.93
CA ARG A 33 7.25 0.71 1.33
C ARG A 33 6.37 1.38 2.38
N ILE A 34 5.06 1.38 2.16
CA ILE A 34 4.08 1.89 3.12
C ILE A 34 4.19 1.11 4.43
N ILE A 35 4.19 -0.23 4.39
CA ILE A 35 4.34 -1.06 5.59
C ILE A 35 5.62 -0.70 6.35
N GLN A 36 6.77 -0.56 5.66
CA GLN A 36 8.05 -0.20 6.29
C GLN A 36 8.02 1.20 6.89
N GLN A 37 7.39 2.17 6.23
CA GLN A 37 7.23 3.53 6.75
C GLN A 37 6.39 3.56 8.02
N PHE A 38 5.35 2.71 8.09
CA PHE A 38 4.49 2.58 9.26
C PHE A 38 4.99 1.54 10.28
N ALA A 39 6.09 0.83 10.02
CA ALA A 39 6.63 -0.21 10.91
C ALA A 39 7.09 0.36 12.27
N GLY A 40 7.49 1.63 12.30
CA GLY A 40 7.80 2.37 13.52
C GLY A 40 6.66 3.26 14.04
N SER A 41 5.47 3.17 13.45
CA SER A 41 4.33 4.01 13.79
C SER A 41 3.34 3.30 14.73
N ALA A 42 2.44 4.06 15.35
CA ALA A 42 1.42 3.55 16.28
C ALA A 42 0.35 2.67 15.60
N VAL A 43 0.32 2.63 14.26
CA VAL A 43 -0.65 1.85 13.48
C VAL A 43 0.10 1.04 12.42
N PRO A 44 0.53 -0.20 12.73
CA PRO A 44 1.23 -1.03 11.77
C PRO A 44 0.25 -1.49 10.69
N TYR A 45 0.61 -1.33 9.43
CA TYR A 45 -0.15 -1.87 8.31
C TYR A 45 0.42 -3.23 7.91
N ARG A 46 -0.46 -4.14 7.50
CA ARG A 46 -0.07 -5.42 6.89
C ARG A 46 -0.81 -5.65 5.59
N LEU A 47 -0.21 -6.46 4.73
CA LEU A 47 -0.84 -6.89 3.49
C LEU A 47 -2.02 -7.81 3.81
N ALA A 48 -3.23 -7.33 3.54
CA ALA A 48 -4.47 -8.05 3.81
C ALA A 48 -4.94 -8.85 2.58
N SER A 49 -4.73 -8.32 1.37
CA SER A 49 -5.03 -9.02 0.12
C SER A 49 -4.11 -8.50 -0.98
N ALA A 50 -3.69 -9.39 -1.87
CA ALA A 50 -2.99 -9.02 -3.10
C ALA A 50 -3.65 -9.78 -4.26
N GLN A 51 -4.23 -9.02 -5.17
CA GLN A 51 -4.82 -9.46 -6.42
C GLN A 51 -3.94 -8.99 -7.59
N THR A 52 -4.14 -9.58 -8.76
CA THR A 52 -3.31 -9.36 -9.96
C THR A 52 -3.16 -7.88 -10.35
N ASP A 53 -4.16 -7.04 -10.05
CA ASP A 53 -4.16 -5.61 -10.33
C ASP A 53 -4.42 -4.74 -9.08
N GLN A 54 -4.48 -5.32 -7.88
CA GLN A 54 -4.70 -4.50 -6.68
C GLN A 54 -4.14 -5.12 -5.41
N VAL A 55 -3.61 -4.29 -4.52
CA VAL A 55 -3.12 -4.69 -3.19
C VAL A 55 -3.88 -3.92 -2.14
N ILE A 56 -4.34 -4.63 -1.11
CA ILE A 56 -5.08 -4.06 0.02
C ILE A 56 -4.22 -4.24 1.27
N LEU A 57 -3.92 -3.13 1.93
CA LEU A 57 -3.33 -3.06 3.25
C LEU A 57 -4.43 -2.80 4.29
N LYS A 58 -4.31 -3.46 5.44
CA LYS A 58 -5.13 -3.17 6.61
C LYS A 58 -4.24 -3.00 7.85
N PRO A 59 -4.61 -2.12 8.78
CA PRO A 59 -3.95 -1.99 10.05
C PRO A 59 -4.21 -3.24 10.88
N VAL A 60 -3.21 -3.62 11.68
CA VAL A 60 -3.30 -4.73 12.63
C VAL A 60 -3.98 -4.32 13.92
#